data_AF-A0A2S8YZ23-F1
#
_entry.id   AF-A0A2S8YZ23-F1
#
_cell.length_a   1.000
_cell.length_b   1.000
_cell.length_c   1.000
_cell.angle_alpha   90.00
_cell.angle_beta   90.00
_cell.angle_gamma   90.00
#
_symmetry.space_group_name_H-M   'P 1'
#
loop_
_entity.id
_entity.type
_entity.pdbx_description
1 polymer ?
#
loop_
_entity_poly.entity_id
_entity_poly.type
_entity_poly.pdbx_seq_one_letter_code
_entity_poly.pdbx_strand_id
1 'polypeptide(L)' 'MQLRFVIVPALPIEQEAFRQGIRHCSTTISGGFDIYDNQEKLRLKPSYLTRALAETACVKMNLECLNPDELFPRPRTC' A
#
# COMPACT_ATOMS: atom_id res chain seq x y z
N MET A 1 6.16 0.31 19.13
CA MET A 1 5.83 -0.79 18.20
C MET A 1 5.36 -0.16 16.90
N GLN A 2 6.23 -0.07 15.89
CA GLN A 2 5.83 0.43 14.57
C GLN A 2 5.49 -0.78 13.69
N LEU A 3 4.32 -0.76 13.05
CA LEU A 3 3.88 -1.86 12.19
C LEU A 3 4.77 -1.93 10.94
N ARG A 4 5.12 -3.15 10.53
CA ARG A 4 5.92 -3.39 9.31
C ARG A 4 5.15 -2.92 8.09
N PHE A 5 3.89 -3.29 7.99
CA PHE A 5 3.04 -2.94 6.86
C PHE A 5 2.11 -1.79 7.22
N VAL A 6 2.02 -0.80 6.33
CA VAL A 6 1.12 0.35 6.45
C VAL A 6 0.36 0.58 5.16
N ILE A 7 -0.85 1.13 5.26
CA ILE A 7 -1.68 1.41 4.09
C ILE A 7 -1.32 2.79 3.58
N VAL A 8 -1.07 2.90 2.29
CA VAL A 8 -0.82 4.17 1.61
C VAL A 8 -1.77 4.32 0.42
N PRO A 9 -2.14 5.56 0.03
CA PRO A 9 -2.86 5.77 -1.21
C PRO A 9 -2.08 5.16 -2.37
N ALA A 10 -2.74 4.39 -3.22
CA ALA A 10 -2.08 3.82 -4.39
C ALA A 10 -1.63 4.93 -5.33
N LEU A 11 -0.47 4.70 -5.97
CA LEU A 11 0.03 5.65 -6.96
C LEU A 11 -1.00 5.78 -8.08
N PRO A 12 -1.34 7.01 -8.53
CA PRO A 12 -2.16 7.18 -9.70
C PRO A 12 -1.47 6.43 -10.83
N ILE A 13 -2.11 5.37 -11.30
CA ILE A 13 -1.68 4.71 -12.52
C ILE A 13 -1.90 5.79 -13.57
N GLU A 14 -0.82 6.27 -14.18
CA GLU A 14 -0.89 7.12 -15.36
C GLU A 14 -1.50 6.27 -16.49
N GLN A 15 -2.81 6.00 -16.42
CA GLN A 15 -3.60 5.71 -17.59
C GLN A 15 -3.70 7.03 -18.32
N GLU A 16 -2.64 7.31 -19.09
CA GLU A 16 -2.72 7.99 -20.37
C GLU A 16 -3.81 9.06 -20.39
N ALA A 17 -3.62 10.11 -19.59
CA ALA A 17 -4.48 11.29 -19.59
C ALA A 17 -4.20 12.12 -20.84
N PHE A 18 -4.40 11.50 -21.99
CA PHE A 18 -4.43 12.11 -23.29
C PHE A 18 -5.65 11.60 -24.01
N ARG A 19 -6.84 11.99 -23.55
CA ARG A 19 -7.93 12.39 -24.45
C ARG A 19 -8.83 13.44 -23.81
N GLN A 20 -8.86 14.57 -24.50
CA GLN A 20 -9.72 15.72 -24.30
C GLN A 20 -11.14 15.37 -23.84
N GLY A 21 -11.57 16.06 -22.79
CA GLY A 21 -12.85 16.76 -22.77
C GLY A 21 -14.10 15.90 -22.73
N ILE A 22 -14.40 15.26 -21.60
CA ILE A 22 -15.79 15.11 -21.15
C ILE A 22 -15.83 15.40 -19.64
N ARG A 23 -16.85 16.17 -19.27
CA ARG A 23 -17.20 16.67 -17.93
C ARG A 23 -16.81 15.68 -16.83
N HIS A 24 -15.94 16.13 -15.92
CA HIS A 24 -15.56 15.41 -14.72
C HIS A 24 -16.77 15.29 -13.79
N CYS A 25 -17.62 14.29 -14.01
CA CYS A 25 -18.45 13.75 -12.96
C CYS A 25 -17.51 13.22 -11.89
N SER A 26 -17.68 13.70 -10.66
CA SER A 26 -17.00 13.26 -9.45
C SER A 26 -17.34 11.79 -9.14
N THR A 27 -16.94 10.87 -10.00
CA THR A 27 -16.78 9.47 -9.67
C THR A 27 -15.33 9.35 -9.26
N THR A 28 -15.11 9.26 -7.96
CA THR A 28 -13.85 8.94 -7.31
C THR A 28 -13.14 7.81 -8.03
N ILE A 29 -12.30 8.13 -9.02
CA ILE A 29 -11.20 7.26 -9.43
C ILE A 29 -10.18 7.39 -8.29
N SER A 30 -10.56 6.91 -7.10
CA SER A 30 -9.62 6.72 -6.03
C SER A 30 -8.66 5.67 -6.56
N GLY A 31 -7.39 6.03 -6.76
CA GLY A 31 -6.37 5.15 -7.35
C GLY A 31 -6.15 3.81 -6.63
N GLY A 32 -6.93 3.51 -5.60
CA GLY A 32 -6.84 2.37 -4.72
C GLY A 32 -5.99 2.68 -3.49
N PHE A 33 -5.65 1.63 -2.78
CA PHE A 33 -4.80 1.63 -1.60
C PHE A 33 -3.71 0.58 -1.80
N ASP A 34 -2.44 0.96 -1.68
CA ASP A 34 -1.33 0.01 -1.67
C ASP A 34 -0.94 -0.31 -0.22
N ILE A 35 -0.32 -1.47 -0.01
CA ILE A 35 0.38 -1.76 1.25
C ILE A 35 1.85 -1.41 1.06
N TYR A 36 2.40 -0.65 1.99
CA TYR A 36 3.81 -0.27 2.04
C TYR A 36 4.51 -1.07 3.13
N ASP A 37 5.61 -1.73 2.77
CA ASP A 37 6.51 -2.37 3.71
C ASP A 37 7.55 -1.35 4.20
N ASN A 38 7.49 -0.97 5.48
CA ASN A 38 8.45 -0.07 6.11
C ASN A 38 9.84 -0.70 6.28
N GLN A 39 9.94 -2.03 6.34
CA GLN A 39 11.23 -2.74 6.45
C GLN A 39 11.96 -2.73 5.11
N GLU A 40 11.31 -3.19 4.06
CA GLU A 40 11.90 -3.28 2.72
C GLU A 40 11.77 -1.98 1.92
N LYS A 41 11.10 -0.97 2.49
CA LYS A 41 10.85 0.36 1.91
C LYS A 41 10.19 0.31 0.53
N LEU A 42 9.32 -0.68 0.30
CA LEU A 42 8.69 -0.94 -1.00
C LEU A 42 7.18 -1.04 -0.91
N ARG A 43 6.52 -0.68 -2.02
CA ARG A 43 5.07 -0.81 -2.19
C ARG A 43 4.74 -2.20 -2.72
N LEU A 44 3.97 -2.96 -1.97
CA LEU A 44 3.46 -4.26 -2.37
C LEU A 44 2.31 -4.09 -3.38
N LYS A 45 2.31 -4.94 -4.42
CA LYS A 45 1.24 -5.07 -5.40
C LYS A 45 0.52 -6.41 -5.17
N PRO A 46 -0.80 -6.50 -5.42
CA PRO A 46 -1.68 -5.55 -6.12
C PRO A 46 -2.21 -4.40 -5.26
N SER A 47 -2.68 -3.34 -5.93
CA SER A 47 -3.43 -2.24 -5.32
C SER A 47 -4.86 -2.67 -4.98
N TYR A 48 -5.32 -2.37 -3.77
CA TYR A 48 -6.68 -2.65 -3.29
C TYR A 48 -7.64 -1.55 -3.73
N LEU A 49 -8.82 -1.90 -4.23
CA LEU A 49 -9.82 -0.92 -4.66
C LEU A 49 -10.44 -0.14 -3.50
N THR A 50 -10.58 -0.77 -2.32
CA THR A 50 -11.17 -0.16 -1.14
C THR A 50 -10.24 -0.22 0.06
N ARG A 51 -10.37 0.77 0.95
CA ARG A 51 -9.58 0.84 2.19
C ARG A 51 -9.82 -0.38 3.08
N ALA A 52 -11.06 -0.88 3.15
CA ALA A 52 -11.40 -2.05 3.96
C ALA A 52 -10.68 -3.33 3.51
N LEU A 53 -10.52 -3.52 2.20
CA LEU A 53 -9.73 -4.64 1.65
C LEU A 53 -8.25 -4.49 2.01
N ALA A 54 -7.70 -3.28 1.86
CA ALA A 54 -6.33 -2.98 2.26
C ALA A 54 -6.10 -3.15 3.76
N GLU A 55 -7.06 -2.78 4.61
CA GLU A 55 -6.99 -2.94 6.06
C GLU A 55 -6.98 -4.40 6.46
N THR A 56 -7.88 -5.20 5.90
CA THR A 56 -7.95 -6.64 6.19
C THR A 56 -6.63 -7.32 5.83
N ALA A 57 -6.08 -7.00 4.65
CA ALA A 57 -4.80 -7.54 4.21
C ALA A 57 -3.61 -7.02 5.04
N CYS A 58 -3.56 -5.72 5.33
CA CYS A 58 -2.52 -5.10 6.14
C CYS A 58 -2.48 -5.67 7.57
N VAL A 59 -3.65 -5.85 8.19
CA VAL A 59 -3.76 -6.48 9.52
C VAL A 59 -3.28 -7.92 9.44
N LYS A 60 -3.72 -8.69 8.46
CA LYS A 60 -3.29 -10.08 8.27
C LYS A 60 -1.77 -10.18 8.09
N MET A 61 -1.18 -9.36 7.21
CA MET A 61 0.27 -9.32 6.98
C MET A 61 1.04 -8.92 8.24
N ASN A 62 0.55 -7.94 9.00
CA ASN A 62 1.18 -7.57 10.27
C ASN A 62 1.07 -8.68 11.32
N LEU A 63 -0.05 -9.41 11.38
CA LEU A 63 -0.22 -10.55 12.29
C LEU A 63 0.68 -11.74 11.91
N GLU A 64 0.81 -12.03 10.62
CA GLU A 64 1.72 -13.08 10.12
C GLU A 64 3.20 -12.69 10.31
N CYS A 65 3.53 -11.39 10.25
CA CYS A 65 4.87 -10.87 10.54
C CYS A 65 5.11 -10.54 12.02
N LEU A 66 4.16 -10.81 12.94
CA LEU A 66 4.43 -10.77 14.39
C LEU A 66 5.29 -11.98 14.80
N ASN A 67 6.45 -12.14 14.18
CA ASN A 67 7.55 -12.83 14.80
C ASN A 67 8.14 -11.88 15.85
N PRO A 68 8.08 -12.20 17.16
CA PRO A 68 8.64 -11.34 18.20
C PRO A 68 10.15 -11.08 18.04
N ASP A 69 10.86 -11.91 17.27
CA ASP A 69 12.28 -11.75 16.91
C ASP A 69 12.54 -10.81 15.71
N GLU A 70 11.53 -10.46 14.91
CA GLU A 70 11.69 -9.65 13.69
C GLU A 70 11.18 -8.21 13.85
N LEU A 71 11.28 -7.66 15.06
CA LEU A 71 11.10 -6.24 15.36
C LEU A 71 12.24 -5.37 14.77
N PHE A 72 12.63 -5.62 13.51
CA PHE A 72 13.78 -5.11 12.76
C PHE A 72 15.13 -5.71 13.18
N PRO A 73 15.63 -6.79 12.52
CA PRO A 73 17.06 -7.10 12.54
C PRO A 73 17.81 -5.93 11.89
N ARG A 74 18.82 -5.40 12.59
CA ARG A 74 19.68 -4.31 12.12
C ARG A 74 20.14 -4.56 10.68
N PRO A 75 20.25 -3.52 9.83
CA PRO A 75 20.87 -3.69 8.51
C PRO A 75 22.25 -4.32 8.74
N ARG A 76 22.49 -5.48 8.13
CA ARG A 76 23.81 -6.09 8.11
C ARG A 76 24.71 -5.17 7.29
N THR A 77 25.51 -4.37 7.99
CA THR A 77 26.66 -3.67 7.41
C THR A 77 27.65 -4.72 6.91
N CYS A 78 27.94 -4.68 5.60
CA CYS A 78 29.20 -5.13 5.04
C CYS A 78 29.74 -3.97 4.21
#